data_AF-A0A356GTD5-F1
#
_entry.id   AF-A0A356GTD5-F1
#
_cell.length_a   1.000
_cell.length_b   1.000
_cell.length_c   1.000
_cell.angle_alpha   90.00
_cell.angle_beta   90.00
_cell.angle_gamma   90.00
#
_symmetry.space_group_name_H-M   'P 1'
#
loop_
_entity.id
_entity.type
_entity.pdbx_description
1 polymer ?
#
loop_
_entity_poly.entity_id
_entity_poly.type
_entity_poly.pdbx_seq_one_letter_code
_entity_poly.pdbx_strand_id
1 'polypeptide(L)'
;MSALFENFLYPFIILFTVPLAAAGGFIGLALVNRFIAPQPLDILTMLGFVILIGVVVNNAILIVHQALNYIRIEGMGYREAVLESTKTRIRPIYMTAFTSIFGMLPLVVAPGPGSELYRGLGSVVLGGLALSTFFTLFVIPSLLLFLVRMETPGTKRETDMESPA
;
A
#
# COMPACT_ATOMS: atom_id res chain seq x y z
N MET A 1 -4.89 -7.78 13.40
CA MET A 1 -3.48 -7.39 13.10
C MET A 1 -2.58 -7.48 14.32
N SER A 2 -2.95 -6.91 15.47
CA SER A 2 -2.11 -6.98 16.69
C SER A 2 -1.87 -8.42 17.20
N ALA A 3 -2.87 -9.30 17.05
CA ALA A 3 -2.72 -10.73 17.34
C ALA A 3 -1.87 -11.51 16.31
N LEU A 4 -1.68 -10.98 15.10
CA LEU A 4 -0.94 -11.65 14.03
C LEU A 4 0.57 -11.38 14.13
N PHE A 5 0.95 -10.20 14.62
CA PHE A 5 2.35 -9.76 14.62
C PHE A 5 3.02 -9.80 16.00
N GLU A 6 2.26 -10.14 17.05
CA GLU A 6 2.69 -10.17 18.47
C GLU A 6 3.37 -8.87 18.95
N ASN A 7 3.15 -7.77 18.21
CA ASN A 7 3.72 -6.46 18.49
C ASN A 7 2.78 -5.38 17.92
N PHE A 8 2.53 -4.32 18.69
CA PHE A 8 1.62 -3.22 18.33
C PHE A 8 2.25 -2.20 17.37
N LEU A 9 3.57 -2.23 17.20
CA LEU A 9 4.29 -1.28 16.33
C LEU A 9 4.08 -1.55 14.83
N TYR A 10 4.07 -2.82 14.40
CA TYR A 10 3.89 -3.14 12.97
C TYR A 10 2.49 -2.79 12.43
N PRO A 11 1.37 -3.06 13.15
CA PRO A 11 0.05 -2.56 12.77
C PRO A 11 -0.03 -1.04 12.66
N PHE A 12 0.72 -0.31 13.50
CA PHE A 12 0.74 1.15 13.46
C PHE A 12 1.39 1.68 12.17
N ILE A 13 2.48 1.05 11.72
CA ILE A 13 3.11 1.36 10.42
C ILE A 13 2.13 1.14 9.26
N ILE A 14 1.35 0.06 9.31
CA ILE A 14 0.33 -0.24 8.29
C ILE A 14 -0.75 0.84 8.30
N LEU A 15 -1.25 1.23 9.47
CA LEU A 15 -2.28 2.27 9.61
C LEU A 15 -1.82 3.63 9.10
N PHE A 16 -0.52 3.93 9.11
CA PHE A 16 0.04 5.15 8.55
C PHE A 16 -0.21 5.31 7.04
N THR A 17 -0.49 4.21 6.32
CA THR A 17 -0.81 4.26 4.88
C THR A 17 -2.24 4.71 4.59
N VAL A 18 -3.15 4.62 5.57
CA VAL A 18 -4.57 4.96 5.40
C VAL A 18 -4.79 6.44 5.11
N PRO A 19 -4.23 7.39 5.88
CA PRO A 19 -4.33 8.82 5.56
C PRO A 19 -3.75 9.17 4.19
N LEU A 20 -2.68 8.48 3.80
CA LEU A 20 -2.02 8.69 2.51
C LEU A 20 -2.90 8.21 1.34
N ALA A 21 -3.61 7.10 1.52
CA ALA A 21 -4.62 6.64 0.57
C ALA A 21 -5.80 7.60 0.50
N ALA A 22 -6.32 8.08 1.63
CA ALA A 22 -7.39 9.05 1.66
C ALA A 22 -7.01 10.33 0.91
N ALA A 23 -5.79 10.85 1.11
CA ALA A 23 -5.26 11.99 0.35
C ALA A 23 -5.26 11.71 -1.16
N GLY A 24 -4.81 10.52 -1.57
CA GLY A 24 -4.87 10.10 -2.98
C GLY A 24 -6.30 10.01 -3.53
N GLY A 25 -7.25 9.54 -2.72
CA GLY A 25 -8.67 9.46 -3.08
C GLY A 25 -9.30 10.84 -3.26
N PHE A 26 -9.00 11.78 -2.37
CA PHE A 26 -9.43 13.19 -2.51
C PHE A 26 -8.83 13.84 -3.76
N ILE A 27 -7.54 13.59 -4.05
CA ILE A 27 -6.90 14.08 -5.28
C ILE A 27 -7.57 13.46 -6.51
N GLY A 28 -7.89 12.15 -6.49
CA GLY A 28 -8.61 11.46 -7.55
C GLY A 28 -9.98 12.08 -7.83
N LEU A 29 -10.75 12.31 -6.78
CA LEU A 29 -12.06 12.96 -6.87
C LEU A 29 -11.92 14.41 -7.39
N ALA A 30 -10.93 15.16 -6.90
CA ALA A 30 -10.67 16.53 -7.36
C ALA A 30 -10.29 16.59 -8.84
N LEU A 31 -9.48 15.65 -9.33
CA LEU A 31 -9.14 15.53 -10.75
C LEU A 31 -10.37 15.21 -11.60
N VAL A 32 -11.20 14.25 -11.19
CA VAL A 32 -12.43 13.91 -11.93
C VAL A 32 -13.44 15.08 -11.92
N ASN A 33 -13.56 15.77 -10.79
CA ASN A 33 -14.38 16.98 -10.66
C ASN A 33 -13.89 18.09 -11.61
N ARG A 34 -12.56 18.24 -11.77
CA ARG A 34 -11.97 19.25 -12.65
C ARG A 34 -12.03 18.90 -14.15
N PHE A 35 -11.83 17.63 -14.51
CA PHE A 35 -11.62 17.21 -15.90
C PHE A 35 -12.85 16.55 -16.56
N ILE A 36 -13.79 16.01 -15.79
CA ILE A 36 -14.92 15.24 -16.34
C ILE A 36 -16.26 15.85 -15.94
N ALA A 37 -16.60 15.77 -14.66
CA ALA A 37 -17.89 16.23 -14.15
C ALA A 37 -17.82 16.44 -12.63
N PRO A 38 -18.49 17.45 -12.08
CA PRO A 38 -18.58 17.62 -10.65
C PRO A 38 -19.30 16.45 -10.00
N GLN A 39 -18.64 15.82 -9.04
CA GLN A 39 -19.18 14.70 -8.26
C GLN A 39 -19.27 15.11 -6.78
N PRO A 40 -20.46 15.06 -6.16
CA PRO A 40 -20.61 15.34 -4.74
C PRO A 40 -20.02 14.21 -3.90
N LEU A 41 -19.64 14.52 -2.66
CA LEU A 41 -19.31 13.51 -1.65
C LEU A 41 -20.61 12.88 -1.13
N ASP A 42 -21.05 11.83 -1.80
CA ASP A 42 -22.22 11.04 -1.46
C ASP A 42 -21.85 9.71 -0.77
N ILE A 43 -22.87 8.92 -0.41
CA ILE A 43 -22.69 7.64 0.30
C ILE A 43 -21.85 6.65 -0.55
N LEU A 44 -22.01 6.64 -1.88
CA LEU A 44 -21.23 5.76 -2.75
C LEU A 44 -19.77 6.19 -2.86
N THR A 45 -19.51 7.49 -2.90
CA THR A 45 -18.14 8.02 -2.87
C THR A 45 -17.46 7.69 -1.53
N MET A 46 -18.19 7.78 -0.41
CA MET A 46 -17.71 7.32 0.90
C MET A 46 -17.44 5.80 0.94
N LEU A 47 -18.30 4.99 0.31
CA LEU A 47 -18.06 3.56 0.15
C LEU A 47 -16.77 3.28 -0.63
N GLY A 48 -16.47 4.10 -1.65
CA GLY A 48 -15.19 4.07 -2.36
C GLY A 48 -13.98 4.26 -1.45
N PHE A 49 -14.05 5.19 -0.49
CA PHE A 49 -12.99 5.34 0.52
C PHE A 49 -12.86 4.11 1.42
N VAL A 50 -13.97 3.49 1.85
CA VAL A 50 -13.93 2.27 2.66
C VAL A 50 -13.25 1.12 1.92
N ILE A 51 -13.60 0.93 0.65
CA ILE A 51 -12.97 -0.07 -0.22
C ILE A 51 -11.47 0.23 -0.38
N LEU A 52 -11.12 1.48 -0.65
CA LEU A 52 -9.75 1.93 -0.82
C LEU A 52 -8.89 1.62 0.42
N ILE A 53 -9.40 1.88 1.62
CA ILE A 53 -8.72 1.57 2.88
C ILE A 53 -8.38 0.07 2.94
N GLY A 54 -9.36 -0.79 2.65
CA GLY A 54 -9.17 -2.24 2.67
C GLY A 54 -8.08 -2.71 1.72
N VAL A 55 -8.07 -2.21 0.48
CA VAL A 55 -7.09 -2.61 -0.54
C VAL A 55 -5.67 -2.13 -0.16
N VAL A 56 -5.52 -0.88 0.28
CA VAL A 56 -4.21 -0.32 0.64
C VAL A 56 -3.62 -1.00 1.86
N VAL A 57 -4.45 -1.25 2.88
CA VAL A 57 -4.05 -1.97 4.09
C VAL A 57 -3.59 -3.39 3.74
N ASN A 58 -4.26 -4.08 2.82
CA ASN A 58 -3.85 -5.41 2.38
C ASN A 58 -2.46 -5.40 1.73
N ASN A 59 -2.21 -4.44 0.83
CA ASN A 59 -0.91 -4.28 0.18
C ASN A 59 0.21 -4.02 1.23
N ALA A 60 -0.06 -3.20 2.23
CA ALA A 60 0.88 -2.91 3.31
C ALA A 60 1.12 -4.13 4.22
N ILE A 61 0.06 -4.85 4.63
CA ILE A 61 0.16 -6.10 5.43
C ILE A 61 1.08 -7.09 4.73
N LEU A 62 0.91 -7.28 3.42
CA LEU A 62 1.63 -8.27 2.66
C LEU A 62 3.14 -8.00 2.61
N ILE A 63 3.57 -6.73 2.59
CA ILE A 63 5.00 -6.36 2.64
C ILE A 63 5.55 -6.62 4.04
N VAL A 64 4.87 -6.11 5.07
CA VAL A 64 5.28 -6.22 6.47
C VAL A 64 5.38 -7.69 6.90
N HIS A 65 4.36 -8.49 6.57
CA HIS A 65 4.34 -9.91 6.88
C HIS A 65 5.49 -10.66 6.21
N GLN A 66 5.75 -10.40 4.93
CA GLN A 66 6.85 -11.07 4.21
C GLN A 66 8.21 -10.68 4.79
N ALA A 67 8.42 -9.39 5.14
CA ALA A 67 9.64 -8.93 5.79
C ALA A 67 9.87 -9.62 7.14
N LEU A 68 8.83 -9.71 7.97
CA LEU A 68 8.90 -10.40 9.27
C LEU A 68 9.14 -11.90 9.11
N ASN A 69 8.56 -12.52 8.09
CA ASN A 69 8.78 -13.92 7.79
C ASN A 69 10.26 -14.20 7.46
N TYR A 70 10.88 -13.35 6.63
CA TYR A 70 12.30 -13.46 6.29
C TYR A 70 13.23 -13.26 7.51
N ILE A 71 12.86 -12.37 8.43
CA ILE A 71 13.64 -12.16 9.67
C ILE A 71 13.48 -13.34 10.63
N ARG A 72 12.25 -13.80 10.88
CA ARG A 72 11.95 -14.77 11.95
C ARG A 72 12.18 -16.22 11.53
N ILE A 73 11.86 -16.58 10.28
CA ILE A 73 11.94 -17.97 9.79
C ILE A 73 13.26 -18.22 9.08
N GLU A 74 13.65 -17.32 8.17
CA GLU A 74 14.84 -17.50 7.34
C GLU A 74 16.12 -16.91 7.96
N GLY A 75 16.00 -16.20 9.09
CA GLY A 75 17.14 -15.62 9.80
C GLY A 75 17.87 -14.52 9.02
N MET A 76 17.24 -13.95 7.98
CA MET A 76 17.85 -12.92 7.14
C MET A 76 18.13 -11.63 7.93
N GLY A 77 19.20 -10.92 7.55
CA GLY A 77 19.47 -9.59 8.08
C GLY A 77 18.31 -8.63 7.78
N TYR A 78 17.92 -7.81 8.76
CA TYR A 78 16.74 -6.93 8.65
C TYR A 78 16.71 -6.06 7.38
N ARG A 79 17.87 -5.57 6.91
CA ARG A 79 17.95 -4.80 5.65
C ARG A 79 17.63 -5.64 4.43
N GLU A 80 18.18 -6.84 4.37
CA GLU A 80 18.02 -7.76 3.26
C GLU A 80 16.58 -8.28 3.21
N ALA A 81 16.02 -8.67 4.37
CA ALA A 81 14.64 -9.10 4.49
C ALA A 81 13.63 -8.05 4.00
N VAL A 82 13.81 -6.77 4.35
CA VAL A 82 12.92 -5.68 3.88
C VAL A 82 13.10 -5.43 2.38
N LEU A 83 14.32 -5.51 1.86
CA LEU A 83 14.58 -5.34 0.44
C LEU A 83 13.95 -6.48 -0.38
N GLU A 84 14.13 -7.73 0.06
CA GLU A 84 13.67 -8.92 -0.65
C GLU A 84 12.15 -9.07 -0.58
N SER A 85 11.54 -8.76 0.56
CA SER A 85 10.07 -8.67 0.67
C SER A 85 9.48 -7.61 -0.24
N THR A 86 10.15 -6.47 -0.41
CA THR A 86 9.68 -5.43 -1.33
C THR A 86 9.79 -5.91 -2.79
N LYS A 87 10.94 -6.49 -3.17
CA LYS A 87 11.17 -7.00 -4.54
C LYS A 87 10.17 -8.07 -4.96
N THR A 88 9.93 -9.05 -4.10
CA THR A 88 9.00 -10.17 -4.39
C THR A 88 7.55 -9.69 -4.48
N ARG A 89 7.19 -8.59 -3.81
CA ARG A 89 5.82 -8.04 -3.76
C ARG A 89 5.53 -6.97 -4.80
N ILE A 90 6.55 -6.28 -5.32
CA ILE A 90 6.38 -5.25 -6.35
C ILE A 90 5.54 -5.76 -7.53
N ARG A 91 5.86 -6.95 -8.06
CA ARG A 91 5.13 -7.53 -9.22
C ARG A 91 3.65 -7.82 -8.90
N PRO A 92 3.31 -8.58 -7.84
CA PRO A 92 1.91 -8.77 -7.43
C PRO A 92 1.15 -7.48 -7.15
N ILE A 93 1.76 -6.51 -6.46
CA ILE A 93 1.10 -5.24 -6.10
C ILE A 93 0.77 -4.42 -7.34
N TYR A 94 1.69 -4.31 -8.30
CA TYR A 94 1.40 -3.63 -9.55
C TYR A 94 0.33 -4.38 -10.36
N MET A 95 0.36 -5.71 -10.39
CA MET A 95 -0.65 -6.50 -11.10
C MET A 95 -2.07 -6.23 -10.56
N THR A 96 -2.25 -6.23 -9.24
CA THR A 96 -3.56 -5.95 -8.63
C THR A 96 -3.98 -4.49 -8.84
N ALA A 97 -3.06 -3.54 -8.65
CA ALA A 97 -3.33 -2.12 -8.87
C ALA A 97 -3.76 -1.84 -10.32
N PHE A 98 -3.03 -2.36 -11.31
CA PHE A 98 -3.40 -2.20 -12.71
C PHE A 98 -4.74 -2.86 -13.01
N THR A 99 -5.00 -4.06 -12.49
CA THR A 99 -6.29 -4.74 -12.69
C THR A 99 -7.45 -3.89 -12.15
N SER A 100 -7.31 -3.33 -10.95
CA SER A 100 -8.32 -2.44 -10.37
C SER A 100 -8.46 -1.15 -11.16
N ILE A 101 -7.34 -0.57 -11.61
CA ILE A 101 -7.34 0.66 -12.40
C ILE A 101 -8.07 0.44 -13.72
N PHE A 102 -7.67 -0.56 -14.52
CA PHE A 102 -8.32 -0.85 -15.79
C PHE A 102 -9.78 -1.30 -15.62
N GLY A 103 -10.11 -1.99 -14.53
CA GLY A 103 -11.48 -2.39 -14.22
C GLY A 103 -12.40 -1.21 -13.88
N MET A 104 -11.87 -0.19 -13.20
CA MET A 104 -12.67 0.98 -12.76
C MET A 104 -12.62 2.16 -13.73
N LEU A 105 -11.61 2.22 -14.60
CA LEU A 105 -11.49 3.25 -15.63
C LEU A 105 -12.76 3.44 -16.48
N PRO A 106 -13.42 2.38 -17.03
CA PRO A 106 -14.63 2.56 -17.80
C PRO A 106 -15.80 3.08 -16.96
N LEU A 107 -15.89 2.74 -15.67
CA LEU A 107 -16.94 3.25 -14.77
C LEU A 107 -16.85 4.77 -14.56
N VAL A 108 -15.63 5.32 -14.61
CA VAL A 108 -15.41 6.76 -14.46
C VAL A 108 -15.63 7.51 -15.77
N VAL A 109 -15.23 6.94 -16.90
CA VAL A 109 -15.26 7.65 -18.20
C VAL A 109 -16.60 7.49 -18.92
N ALA A 110 -17.25 6.33 -18.85
CA ALA A 110 -18.45 6.04 -19.62
C ALA A 110 -19.67 6.89 -19.17
N PRO A 111 -20.28 7.69 -20.07
CA PRO A 111 -21.50 8.42 -19.77
C PRO A 111 -22.74 7.51 -19.89
N GLY A 112 -23.69 7.66 -18.97
CA GLY A 112 -24.95 6.92 -18.98
C GLY A 112 -25.85 7.24 -17.78
N PRO A 113 -27.11 6.75 -17.76
CA PRO A 113 -28.00 6.87 -16.62
C PRO A 113 -27.37 6.24 -15.37
N GLY A 114 -27.33 6.96 -14.25
CA GLY A 114 -26.69 6.50 -13.02
C GLY A 114 -25.15 6.50 -13.05
N SER A 115 -24.52 7.03 -14.10
CA SER A 115 -23.05 7.12 -14.17
C SER A 115 -22.44 7.99 -13.08
N GLU A 116 -23.17 8.99 -12.57
CA GLU A 116 -22.70 9.85 -11.47
C GLU A 116 -22.38 9.02 -10.20
N LEU A 117 -23.27 8.09 -9.85
CA LEU A 117 -23.12 7.19 -8.71
C LEU A 117 -21.83 6.35 -8.78
N TYR A 118 -21.57 5.71 -9.93
CA TYR A 118 -20.39 4.86 -10.12
C TYR A 118 -19.11 5.66 -10.38
N ARG A 119 -19.23 6.86 -10.97
CA ARG A 119 -18.10 7.75 -11.25
C ARG A 119 -17.50 8.30 -9.95
N GLY A 120 -18.32 8.66 -8.96
CA GLY A 120 -17.85 9.05 -7.63
C GLY A 120 -17.02 7.96 -6.96
N LEU A 121 -17.57 6.75 -6.85
CA LEU A 121 -16.89 5.56 -6.30
C LEU A 121 -15.59 5.24 -7.06
N GLY A 122 -15.67 5.16 -8.39
CA GLY A 122 -14.53 4.79 -9.23
C GLY A 122 -13.40 5.82 -9.17
N SER A 123 -13.73 7.11 -9.07
CA SER A 123 -12.73 8.19 -9.01
C SER A 123 -11.86 8.13 -7.76
N VAL A 124 -12.48 7.88 -6.60
CA VAL A 124 -11.79 7.78 -5.32
C VAL A 124 -10.87 6.57 -5.31
N VAL A 125 -11.36 5.42 -5.77
CA VAL A 125 -10.56 4.19 -5.78
C VAL A 125 -9.44 4.28 -6.82
N LEU A 126 -9.69 4.83 -8.01
CA LEU A 126 -8.66 5.04 -9.03
C LEU A 126 -7.53 5.96 -8.55
N GLY A 127 -7.87 7.18 -8.13
CA GLY A 127 -6.85 8.14 -7.68
C GLY A 127 -6.18 7.71 -6.38
N GLY A 128 -6.97 7.14 -5.47
CA GLY A 128 -6.49 6.56 -4.22
C GLY A 128 -5.50 5.45 -4.46
N LEU A 129 -5.81 4.45 -5.28
CA LEU A 129 -4.92 3.33 -5.57
C LEU A 129 -3.68 3.75 -6.34
N ALA A 130 -3.82 4.61 -7.34
CA ALA A 130 -2.68 5.07 -8.14
C ALA A 130 -1.63 5.77 -7.27
N LEU A 131 -2.05 6.70 -6.40
CA LEU A 131 -1.14 7.40 -5.50
C LEU A 131 -0.68 6.49 -4.35
N SER A 132 -1.60 5.83 -3.64
CA SER A 132 -1.25 5.01 -2.48
C SER A 132 -0.34 3.84 -2.82
N THR A 133 -0.52 3.19 -3.97
CA THR A 133 0.32 2.04 -4.37
C THR A 133 1.77 2.50 -4.56
N PHE A 134 1.95 3.64 -5.24
CA PHE A 134 3.28 4.22 -5.43
C PHE A 134 3.91 4.57 -4.08
N PHE A 135 3.21 5.33 -3.24
CA PHE A 135 3.78 5.74 -1.96
C PHE A 135 3.99 4.59 -0.97
N THR A 136 3.07 3.62 -0.90
CA THR A 136 3.15 2.48 0.04
C THR A 136 4.41 1.64 -0.21
N LEU A 137 4.78 1.45 -1.48
CA LEU A 137 6.00 0.73 -1.85
C LEU A 137 7.29 1.41 -1.38
N PHE A 138 7.28 2.72 -1.14
CA PHE A 138 8.45 3.45 -0.61
C PHE A 138 8.36 3.69 0.91
N VAL A 139 7.18 4.05 1.40
CA VAL A 139 6.93 4.43 2.79
C VAL A 139 7.02 3.22 3.71
N ILE A 140 6.40 2.09 3.36
CA ILE A 140 6.40 0.89 4.22
C ILE A 140 7.82 0.35 4.43
N PRO A 141 8.64 0.09 3.38
CA PRO A 141 9.98 -0.42 3.58
C PRO A 141 10.87 0.54 4.37
N SER A 142 10.73 1.85 4.13
CA SER A 142 11.49 2.89 4.84
C SER A 142 11.15 2.92 6.34
N LEU A 143 9.87 2.86 6.68
CA LEU A 143 9.41 2.83 8.07
C LEU A 143 9.82 1.53 8.77
N LEU A 144 9.74 0.38 8.07
CA LEU A 144 10.21 -0.90 8.62
C LEU A 144 11.71 -0.88 8.90
N LEU A 145 12.52 -0.38 7.96
CA LEU A 145 13.97 -0.25 8.17
C LEU A 145 14.31 0.64 9.36
N PHE A 146 13.55 1.71 9.57
CA PHE A 146 13.73 2.60 10.71
C PHE A 146 13.37 1.92 12.03
N LEU A 147 12.21 1.25 12.09
CA LEU A 147 11.72 0.60 13.30
C LEU A 147 12.60 -0.58 13.71
N VAL A 148 12.92 -1.49 12.77
CA VAL A 148 13.71 -2.68 13.07
C VAL A 148 15.16 -2.31 13.44
N ARG A 149 15.70 -1.21 12.90
CA ARG A 149 16.98 -0.66 13.36
C ARG A 149 16.95 -0.22 14.83
N MET A 150 15.82 0.27 15.32
CA MET A 150 15.66 0.61 16.75
C MET A 150 15.51 -0.63 17.63
N GLU A 151 14.90 -1.71 17.12
CA GLU A 151 14.75 -2.98 17.85
C GLU A 151 16.06 -3.79 17.91
N THR A 152 16.97 -3.67 16.94
CA THR A 152 18.26 -4.38 16.92
C THR A 152 19.44 -3.42 16.70
N PRO A 153 20.01 -2.81 17.76
CA PRO A 153 21.26 -2.10 17.65
C PRO A 153 22.42 -3.10 17.52
N GLY A 154 22.67 -3.56 16.29
CA GLY A 154 23.96 -4.16 15.90
C GLY A 154 24.00 -5.67 15.71
N THR A 155 23.70 -6.13 14.49
CA THR A 155 24.32 -7.35 13.94
C THR A 155 24.94 -7.01 12.59
N LYS A 156 26.09 -6.34 12.65
CA LYS A 156 27.07 -6.28 11.57
C LYS A 156 28.38 -6.74 12.18
N ARG A 157 28.73 -8.01 11.99
CA ARG A 157 30.08 -8.60 12.00
C ARG A 157 29.91 -10.11 11.79
N GLU A 158 30.86 -10.70 11.07
CA GLU A 158 31.00 -12.15 10.80
C GLU A 158 30.21 -12.69 9.60
N THR A 159 30.60 -12.30 8.39
CA THR A 159 30.63 -13.26 7.26
C THR A 159 31.63 -12.91 6.15
N ASP A 160 32.34 -11.77 6.22
CA ASP A 160 33.42 -11.44 5.27
C ASP A 160 34.78 -12.13 5.59
N MET A 161 34.80 -13.26 6.31
CA MET A 161 36.04 -13.97 6.68
C MET A 161 36.11 -15.43 6.20
N GLU A 162 35.49 -15.76 5.06
CA GLU A 162 35.86 -16.98 4.33
C GLU A 162 36.07 -16.67 2.84
N SER A 163 37.21 -16.06 2.55
CA SER A 163 37.91 -16.28 1.29
C SER A 163 39.21 -17.02 1.60
N PRO A 164 39.31 -18.32 1.31
CA PRO A 164 40.60 -18.99 1.21
C PRO A 164 41.05 -19.03 -0.25
N ALA A 165 42.10 -18.27 -0.55
CA ALA A 165 43.04 -18.55 -1.64
C ALA A 165 44.46 -18.53 -1.05
#